data_AF-A0A2J0LGS1-F1
#
_entry.id   AF-A0A2J0LGS1-F1
#
_cell.length_a   1.000
_cell.length_b   1.000
_cell.length_c   1.000
_cell.angle_alpha   90.00
_cell.angle_beta   90.00
_cell.angle_gamma   90.00
#
_symmetry.space_group_name_H-M   'P 1'
#
loop_
_entity.id
_entity.type
_entity.pdbx_description
1 polymer ?
#
loop_
_entity_poly.entity_id
_entity_poly.type
_entity_poly.pdbx_seq_one_letter_code
_entity_poly.pdbx_strand_id
1 'polypeptide(L)'
;IRQQTYIRALESFIPEISVHYGQFMSHNIWARLSDARQARYWDRGKENRISLSGMVPAKSSAEIIKTEEKGSDVNLAVHLLNDAWLDLYDAAFVISNDSDLAEAITLVKKQHCKKLVGIGIPEGKNSIPSKKLISVASFQKRIRKGVLGSSQLPNPIPGANIHKPLDW
;
A
#
# COMPACT_ATOMS: atom_id res chain seq x y z
N ILE A 1 10.02 11.24 -3.32
CA ILE A 1 11.18 11.09 -4.26
C ILE A 1 11.52 9.61 -4.54
N ARG A 2 11.69 8.76 -3.51
CA ARG A 2 12.07 7.34 -3.72
C ARG A 2 10.99 6.48 -4.42
N GLN A 3 9.73 6.58 -4.00
CA GLN A 3 8.62 5.79 -4.57
C GLN A 3 8.33 6.13 -6.04
N GLN A 4 8.21 7.42 -6.40
CA GLN A 4 7.98 7.82 -7.80
C GLN A 4 9.12 7.37 -8.73
N THR A 5 10.35 7.32 -8.24
CA THR A 5 11.48 6.81 -9.03
C THR A 5 11.35 5.32 -9.30
N TYR A 6 10.90 4.55 -8.31
CA TYR A 6 10.60 3.12 -8.49
C TYR A 6 9.45 2.90 -9.47
N ILE A 7 8.37 3.67 -9.37
CA ILE A 7 7.24 3.57 -10.29
C ILE A 7 7.68 3.88 -11.72
N ARG A 8 8.44 4.97 -11.94
CA ARG A 8 9.01 5.27 -13.27
C ARG A 8 9.94 4.17 -13.78
N ALA A 9 10.69 3.52 -12.90
CA ALA A 9 11.55 2.40 -13.28
C ALA A 9 10.71 1.19 -13.75
N LEU A 10 9.60 0.90 -13.07
CA LEU A 10 8.65 -0.15 -13.48
C LEU A 10 8.04 0.18 -14.85
N GLU A 11 7.46 1.37 -15.00
CA GLU A 11 6.84 1.84 -16.24
C GLU A 11 7.83 1.86 -17.42
N SER A 12 9.10 2.22 -17.15
CA SER A 12 10.13 2.29 -18.19
C SER A 12 10.66 0.93 -18.60
N PHE A 13 10.66 -0.07 -17.72
CA PHE A 13 11.34 -1.35 -17.97
C PHE A 13 10.38 -2.49 -18.32
N ILE A 14 9.15 -2.47 -17.80
CA ILE A 14 8.19 -3.58 -17.93
C ILE A 14 6.96 -3.08 -18.69
N PRO A 15 6.86 -3.32 -20.01
CA PRO A 15 5.77 -2.80 -20.83
C PRO A 15 4.40 -3.39 -20.46
N GLU A 16 4.36 -4.55 -19.82
CA GLU A 16 3.13 -5.19 -19.34
C GLU A 16 2.59 -4.57 -18.04
N ILE A 17 3.32 -3.65 -17.39
CA ILE A 17 2.86 -2.98 -16.18
C ILE A 17 1.97 -1.79 -16.54
N SER A 18 0.75 -1.78 -15.99
CA SER A 18 -0.08 -0.58 -15.88
C SER A 18 0.00 0.01 -14.47
N VAL A 19 0.03 1.33 -14.38
CA VAL A 19 0.05 2.05 -13.10
C VAL A 19 -1.22 2.88 -12.96
N HIS A 20 -1.94 2.63 -11.87
CA HIS A 20 -3.18 3.34 -11.53
C HIS A 20 -2.94 4.13 -10.24
N TYR A 21 -2.90 5.46 -10.36
CA TYR A 21 -2.63 6.34 -9.23
C TYR A 21 -3.88 6.56 -8.38
N GLY A 22 -3.75 6.43 -7.06
CA GLY A 22 -4.70 7.00 -6.12
C GLY A 22 -4.55 8.52 -6.04
N GLN A 23 -5.36 9.14 -5.18
CA GLN A 23 -5.31 10.58 -4.93
C GLN A 23 -4.91 10.84 -3.48
N PHE A 24 -4.14 11.90 -3.25
CA PHE A 24 -3.86 12.37 -1.90
C PHE A 24 -4.69 13.62 -1.62
N MET A 25 -5.45 13.59 -0.54
CA MET A 25 -6.20 14.74 -0.06
C MET A 25 -5.52 15.28 1.19
N SER A 26 -5.28 16.59 1.22
CA SER A 26 -4.76 17.30 2.39
C SER A 26 -5.78 18.30 2.88
N HIS A 27 -6.08 18.26 4.18
CA HIS A 27 -7.04 19.14 4.80
C HIS A 27 -6.58 19.50 6.22
N ASN A 28 -6.92 20.72 6.63
CA ASN A 28 -6.70 21.14 8.01
C ASN A 28 -7.76 20.51 8.90
N ILE A 29 -7.34 19.84 9.96
CA ILE A 29 -8.23 19.29 10.98
C ILE A 29 -7.76 19.65 12.38
N TRP A 30 -8.70 19.72 13.32
CA TRP A 30 -8.38 19.70 14.74
C TRP A 30 -8.26 18.24 15.20
N ALA A 31 -7.04 17.81 15.54
CA ALA A 31 -6.77 16.48 16.06
C ALA A 31 -6.52 16.52 17.58
N ARG A 32 -6.94 15.48 18.30
CA ARG A 32 -6.66 15.35 19.74
C ARG A 32 -5.17 15.06 19.97
N LEU A 33 -4.59 15.67 20.99
CA LEU A 33 -3.26 15.31 21.47
C LEU A 33 -3.32 13.91 22.10
N SER A 34 -2.45 12.98 21.67
CA SER A 34 -2.47 11.57 22.09
C SER A 34 -2.05 11.37 23.55
N ASP A 35 -1.24 12.27 24.11
CA ASP A 35 -0.90 12.32 25.53
C ASP A 35 -0.58 13.76 25.96
N ALA A 36 -1.38 14.33 26.85
CA ALA A 36 -1.13 15.65 27.44
C ALA A 36 0.15 15.69 28.30
N ARG A 37 0.68 14.54 28.74
CA ARG A 37 1.89 14.43 29.57
C ARG A 37 3.18 14.18 28.77
N GLN A 38 3.08 13.78 27.51
CA GLN A 38 4.23 13.44 26.65
C GLN A 38 4.22 14.17 25.31
N ALA A 39 3.51 15.30 25.19
CA ALA A 39 3.57 16.15 24.01
C ALA A 39 5.02 16.58 23.75
N ARG A 40 5.73 15.83 22.89
CA ARG A 40 7.06 16.17 22.39
C ARG A 40 6.84 17.12 21.23
N TYR A 41 7.07 18.41 21.48
CA TYR A 41 7.18 19.36 20.40
C TYR A 41 8.42 19.03 19.56
N TRP A 42 8.21 18.73 18.28
CA TRP A 42 9.27 18.64 17.29
C TRP A 42 9.41 20.03 16.64
N ASP A 43 10.31 20.85 17.16
CA ASP A 43 10.80 22.02 16.42
C ASP A 43 12.09 21.63 15.69
N ARG A 44 12.25 22.12 14.45
CA ARG A 44 13.27 21.74 13.47
C ARG A 44 14.66 21.50 14.09
N GLY A 45 14.93 20.25 14.45
CA GLY A 45 16.26 19.77 14.85
C GLY A 45 16.67 19.98 16.31
N LYS A 46 15.78 20.37 17.23
CA LYS A 46 16.09 20.42 18.67
C LYS A 46 15.07 19.64 19.47
N GLU A 47 15.47 18.46 19.96
CA GLU A 47 14.64 17.64 20.84
C GLU A 47 14.61 18.25 22.26
N ASN A 48 13.83 19.30 22.45
CA ASN A 48 13.59 19.87 23.77
C ASN A 48 12.44 19.11 24.46
N ARG A 49 12.78 18.29 25.45
CA ARG A 49 11.80 17.62 26.32
C ARG A 49 11.23 18.62 27.33
N ILE A 50 10.19 19.35 26.97
CA ILE A 50 9.41 20.10 27.96
C ILE A 50 8.35 19.16 28.52
N SER A 51 8.47 18.81 29.81
CA SER A 51 7.37 18.12 30.51
C SER A 51 6.25 19.11 30.73
N LEU A 52 5.17 18.99 29.97
CA LEU A 52 3.95 19.78 30.15
C LEU A 52 3.01 19.19 31.21
N SER A 53 3.52 18.28 32.05
CA SER A 53 2.77 17.61 33.12
C SER A 53 2.18 18.64 34.09
N GLY A 54 0.92 19.02 33.86
CA GLY A 54 0.16 19.96 34.70
C GLY A 54 -0.38 21.21 34.00
N MET A 55 0.09 21.55 32.79
CA MET A 55 -0.34 22.78 32.07
C MET A 55 -1.23 22.54 30.86
N VAL A 56 -1.32 21.32 30.34
CA VAL A 56 -2.17 20.99 29.19
C VAL A 56 -3.46 20.34 29.70
N PRO A 57 -4.64 20.97 29.47
CA PRO A 57 -5.92 20.36 29.80
C PRO A 57 -6.00 18.93 29.24
N ALA A 58 -6.58 18.00 30.00
CA ALA A 58 -6.71 16.58 29.61
C ALA A 58 -7.49 16.33 28.30
N LYS A 59 -7.98 17.39 27.63
CA LYS A 59 -8.74 17.37 26.38
C LYS A 59 -8.28 18.49 25.43
N SER A 60 -6.98 18.60 25.18
CA SER A 60 -6.44 19.57 24.21
C SER A 60 -6.40 19.01 22.78
N SER A 61 -6.66 19.89 21.81
CA SER A 61 -6.55 19.63 20.37
C SER A 61 -5.59 20.62 19.72
N ALA A 62 -4.98 20.24 18.59
CA ALA A 62 -4.17 21.10 17.75
C ALA A 62 -4.64 21.02 16.30
N GLU A 63 -4.56 22.13 15.56
CA GLU A 63 -4.77 22.15 14.12
C GLU A 63 -3.57 21.49 13.43
N ILE A 64 -3.83 20.49 12.61
CA ILE A 64 -2.81 19.77 11.82
C ILE A 64 -3.24 19.71 10.35
N ILE A 65 -2.27 19.61 9.46
CA ILE A 65 -2.51 19.21 8.07
C ILE A 65 -2.52 17.68 8.05
N LYS A 66 -3.67 17.08 7.77
CA LYS A 66 -3.78 15.63 7.58
C LYS A 66 -3.78 15.32 6.08
N THR A 67 -2.77 14.58 5.65
CA THR A 67 -2.71 14.02 4.30
C THR A 67 -3.14 12.55 4.35
N GLU A 68 -4.12 12.18 3.53
CA GLU A 68 -4.61 10.81 3.40
C GLU A 68 -4.54 10.36 1.95
N GLU A 69 -4.15 9.10 1.74
CA GLU A 69 -4.33 8.41 0.47
C GLU A 69 -5.80 8.02 0.30
N LYS A 70 -6.30 8.10 -0.94
CA LYS A 70 -7.66 7.76 -1.33
C LYS A 70 -7.67 7.00 -2.65
N GLY A 71 -8.42 5.90 -2.66
CA GLY A 71 -8.89 5.25 -3.87
C GLY A 71 -7.97 4.15 -4.43
N SER A 72 -6.78 3.92 -3.89
CA SER A 72 -5.91 2.82 -4.37
C SER A 72 -6.56 1.44 -4.23
N ASP A 73 -7.21 1.18 -3.11
CA ASP A 73 -8.00 0.00 -2.80
C ASP A 73 -9.20 -0.16 -3.74
N VAL A 74 -9.96 0.91 -3.96
CA VAL A 74 -11.11 0.95 -4.88
C VAL A 74 -10.66 0.68 -6.31
N ASN A 75 -9.60 1.35 -6.77
CA ASN A 75 -9.05 1.16 -8.11
C ASN A 75 -8.65 -0.31 -8.33
N LEU A 76 -7.93 -0.90 -7.38
CA LEU A 76 -7.53 -2.30 -7.46
C LEU A 76 -8.74 -3.24 -7.53
N ALA A 77 -9.75 -3.02 -6.69
CA ALA A 77 -10.96 -3.82 -6.67
C ALA A 77 -11.74 -3.74 -8.00
N VAL A 78 -11.93 -2.52 -8.51
CA VAL A 78 -12.71 -2.28 -9.73
C VAL A 78 -11.99 -2.79 -10.97
N HIS A 79 -10.67 -2.62 -11.08
CA HIS A 79 -9.90 -3.17 -12.21
C HIS A 79 -9.89 -4.70 -12.20
N LEU A 80 -9.66 -5.34 -11.05
CA LEU A 80 -9.76 -6.80 -10.92
C LEU A 80 -11.11 -7.31 -11.43
N LEU A 81 -12.19 -6.65 -11.04
CA LEU A 81 -13.53 -7.08 -11.36
C LEU A 81 -13.90 -6.78 -12.83
N ASN A 82 -13.58 -5.58 -13.33
CA ASN A 82 -13.80 -5.17 -14.71
C ASN A 82 -13.06 -6.08 -15.70
N ASP A 83 -11.81 -6.42 -15.41
CA ASP A 83 -11.00 -7.25 -16.29
C ASP A 83 -11.51 -8.70 -16.33
N ALA A 84 -12.15 -9.17 -15.25
CA ALA A 84 -12.86 -10.45 -15.24
C ALA A 84 -14.08 -10.42 -16.17
N TRP A 85 -14.84 -9.33 -16.15
CA TRP A 85 -16.00 -9.14 -17.03
C TRP A 85 -15.63 -9.02 -18.50
N LEU A 86 -14.52 -8.36 -18.79
CA LEU A 86 -13.97 -8.20 -20.13
C LEU A 86 -13.17 -9.44 -20.59
N ASP A 87 -13.10 -10.49 -19.79
CA ASP A 87 -12.39 -11.73 -20.07
C ASP A 87 -10.88 -11.54 -20.35
N LEU A 88 -10.24 -10.55 -19.70
CA LEU A 88 -8.85 -10.15 -19.99
C LEU A 88 -7.78 -10.97 -19.25
N TYR A 89 -8.16 -11.80 -18.29
CA TYR A 89 -7.23 -12.69 -17.57
C TYR A 89 -7.91 -14.01 -17.22
N ASP A 90 -7.18 -15.13 -17.14
CA ASP A 90 -7.71 -16.41 -16.62
C ASP A 90 -7.48 -16.61 -15.13
N ALA A 91 -6.36 -16.07 -14.64
CA ALA A 91 -6.03 -16.03 -13.24
C ALA A 91 -5.49 -14.66 -12.84
N ALA A 92 -5.94 -14.16 -11.69
CA ALA A 92 -5.41 -12.97 -11.05
C ALA A 92 -4.61 -13.36 -9.80
N PHE A 93 -3.54 -12.62 -9.51
CA PHE A 93 -2.77 -12.78 -8.28
C PHE A 93 -2.67 -11.44 -7.55
N VAL A 94 -3.45 -11.30 -6.49
CA VAL A 94 -3.59 -10.05 -5.73
C VAL A 94 -2.53 -9.98 -4.64
N ILE A 95 -1.66 -8.98 -4.71
CA ILE A 95 -0.63 -8.72 -3.71
C ILE A 95 -1.10 -7.59 -2.78
N SER A 96 -1.95 -7.95 -1.82
CA SER A 96 -2.45 -7.04 -0.78
C SER A 96 -2.89 -7.83 0.45
N ASN A 97 -2.85 -7.19 1.61
CA ASN A 97 -3.45 -7.73 2.84
C ASN A 97 -4.76 -7.01 3.23
N ASP A 98 -5.28 -6.17 2.35
CA ASP A 98 -6.49 -5.39 2.60
C ASP A 98 -7.74 -6.27 2.47
N SER A 99 -8.44 -6.44 3.57
CA SER A 99 -9.65 -7.27 3.63
C SER A 99 -10.86 -6.69 2.91
N ASP A 100 -10.80 -5.42 2.50
CA ASP A 100 -11.89 -4.78 1.77
C ASP A 100 -11.99 -5.26 0.32
N LEU A 101 -10.90 -5.83 -0.22
CA LEU A 101 -10.90 -6.50 -1.53
C LEU A 101 -11.71 -7.80 -1.57
N ALA A 102 -12.12 -8.35 -0.41
CA ALA A 102 -12.77 -9.66 -0.34
C ALA A 102 -14.10 -9.73 -1.13
N GLU A 103 -14.85 -8.62 -1.18
CA GLU A 103 -16.12 -8.60 -1.92
C GLU A 103 -15.87 -8.65 -3.43
N ALA A 104 -14.91 -7.89 -3.95
CA ALA A 104 -14.54 -7.93 -5.36
C ALA A 104 -14.09 -9.34 -5.77
N ILE A 105 -13.25 -9.99 -4.97
CA ILE A 105 -12.83 -11.39 -5.21
C ILE A 105 -14.02 -12.34 -5.21
N THR A 106 -14.96 -12.14 -4.29
CA THR A 106 -16.20 -12.94 -4.19
C THR A 106 -17.05 -12.79 -5.44
N LEU A 107 -17.23 -11.56 -5.94
CA LEU A 107 -18.01 -11.28 -7.14
C LEU A 107 -17.39 -11.93 -8.38
N VAL A 108 -16.07 -11.77 -8.59
CA VAL A 108 -15.34 -12.43 -9.67
C VAL A 108 -15.61 -13.94 -9.66
N LYS A 109 -15.45 -14.59 -8.51
CA LYS A 109 -15.62 -16.05 -8.41
C LYS A 109 -17.06 -16.51 -8.61
N LYS A 110 -18.03 -15.73 -8.13
CA LYS A 110 -19.46 -16.04 -8.29
C LYS A 110 -19.92 -15.91 -9.73
N GLN A 111 -19.46 -14.87 -10.43
CA GLN A 111 -19.93 -14.54 -11.78
C GLN A 111 -19.08 -15.19 -12.88
N HIS A 112 -17.80 -15.47 -12.60
CA HIS A 112 -16.85 -16.06 -13.52
C HIS A 112 -16.19 -17.30 -12.90
N CYS A 113 -16.94 -18.40 -12.81
CA CYS A 113 -16.55 -19.61 -12.08
C CYS A 113 -15.25 -20.28 -12.55
N LYS A 114 -14.79 -19.98 -13.79
CA LYS A 114 -13.53 -20.49 -14.35
C LYS A 114 -12.31 -19.66 -13.93
N LYS A 115 -12.50 -18.41 -13.48
CA LYS A 115 -11.41 -17.50 -13.13
C LYS A 115 -10.84 -17.86 -11.77
N LEU A 116 -9.51 -17.90 -11.67
CA LEU A 116 -8.82 -18.13 -10.40
C LEU A 116 -8.33 -16.81 -9.82
N VAL A 117 -8.59 -16.57 -8.53
CA VAL A 117 -8.06 -15.38 -7.85
C VAL A 117 -7.20 -15.82 -6.68
N GLY A 118 -5.88 -15.73 -6.84
CA GLY A 118 -4.92 -16.00 -5.79
C GLY A 118 -4.58 -14.76 -4.99
N ILE A 119 -4.13 -14.96 -3.75
CA ILE A 119 -3.59 -13.89 -2.90
C ILE A 119 -2.16 -14.17 -2.48
N GLY A 120 -1.36 -13.12 -2.31
CA GLY A 120 0.00 -13.21 -1.82
C GLY A 120 0.46 -12.02 -1.01
N ILE A 121 1.34 -12.28 -0.05
CA ILE A 121 1.97 -11.24 0.77
C ILE A 121 3.48 -11.51 0.83
N PRO A 122 4.32 -10.47 0.67
CA PRO A 122 5.76 -10.55 0.93
C PRO A 122 6.07 -11.11 2.31
N GLU A 123 7.04 -12.01 2.39
CA GLU A 123 7.53 -12.55 3.66
C GLU A 123 8.13 -11.45 4.54
N GLY A 124 7.65 -11.35 5.78
CA GLY A 124 8.08 -10.34 6.75
C GLY A 124 7.51 -10.60 8.15
N LYS A 125 7.90 -9.76 9.13
CA LYS A 125 7.48 -9.93 10.54
C LYS A 125 5.95 -9.94 10.74
N ASN A 126 5.19 -9.35 9.82
CA ASN A 126 3.72 -9.27 9.85
C ASN A 126 3.06 -9.85 8.58
N SER A 127 3.62 -10.90 7.98
CA SER A 127 3.12 -11.47 6.71
C SER A 127 1.97 -12.47 6.87
N ILE A 128 1.07 -12.27 7.85
CA ILE A 128 -0.11 -13.11 8.04
C ILE A 128 -1.24 -12.54 7.18
N PRO A 129 -1.74 -13.29 6.19
CA PRO A 129 -2.85 -12.80 5.38
C PRO A 129 -4.15 -12.74 6.17
N SER A 130 -5.00 -11.79 5.81
CA SER A 130 -6.35 -11.65 6.34
C SER A 130 -7.13 -12.95 6.15
N LYS A 131 -7.72 -13.46 7.24
CA LYS A 131 -8.59 -14.64 7.20
C LYS A 131 -9.75 -14.47 6.22
N LYS A 132 -10.27 -13.23 6.10
CA LYS A 132 -11.34 -12.88 5.15
C LYS A 132 -10.87 -13.06 3.71
N LEU A 133 -9.68 -12.58 3.36
CA LEU A 133 -9.10 -12.80 2.02
C LEU A 133 -8.84 -14.28 1.74
N ILE A 134 -8.27 -15.00 2.72
CA ILE A 134 -8.02 -16.45 2.58
C ILE A 134 -9.30 -17.20 2.27
N SER A 135 -10.42 -16.88 2.95
CA SER A 135 -11.69 -17.58 2.74
C SER A 135 -12.29 -17.40 1.34
N VAL A 136 -11.95 -16.31 0.65
CA VAL A 136 -12.51 -16.02 -0.69
C VAL A 136 -11.54 -16.35 -1.81
N ALA A 137 -10.23 -16.40 -1.56
CA ALA A 137 -9.23 -16.71 -2.58
C ALA A 137 -9.37 -18.15 -3.12
N SER A 138 -8.96 -18.37 -4.37
CA SER A 138 -8.82 -19.71 -4.96
C SER A 138 -7.54 -20.40 -4.50
N PHE A 139 -6.49 -19.65 -4.23
CA PHE A 139 -5.23 -20.17 -3.71
C PHE A 139 -4.42 -19.08 -2.99
N GLN A 140 -3.43 -19.49 -2.21
CA GLN A 140 -2.49 -18.59 -1.53
C GLN A 140 -1.06 -18.91 -1.96
N LYS A 141 -0.24 -17.88 -2.19
CA LYS A 141 1.21 -18.03 -2.35
C LYS A 141 1.95 -17.07 -1.42
N ARG A 142 3.03 -17.58 -0.82
CA ARG A 142 3.95 -16.78 -0.01
C ARG A 142 5.07 -16.26 -0.90
N ILE A 143 5.27 -14.94 -0.94
CA ILE A 143 6.34 -14.32 -1.72
C ILE A 143 7.60 -14.31 -0.86
N ARG A 144 8.47 -15.30 -1.07
CA ARG A 144 9.68 -15.54 -0.26
C ARG A 144 10.81 -14.58 -0.64
N LYS A 145 11.76 -14.37 0.28
CA LYS A 145 12.94 -13.52 0.04
C LYS A 145 13.75 -13.91 -1.19
N GLY A 146 13.92 -15.22 -1.45
CA GLY A 146 14.66 -15.70 -2.62
C GLY A 146 14.04 -15.25 -3.95
N VAL A 147 12.71 -15.31 -4.06
CA VAL A 147 11.98 -14.83 -5.25
C VAL A 147 12.15 -13.33 -5.42
N LEU A 148 12.03 -12.55 -4.34
CA LEU A 148 12.26 -11.10 -4.38
C LEU A 148 13.69 -10.76 -4.82
N GLY A 149 14.69 -11.50 -4.33
CA GLY A 149 16.09 -11.32 -4.70
C GLY A 149 16.37 -11.62 -6.18
N SER A 150 15.71 -12.63 -6.76
CA SER A 150 15.83 -12.95 -8.19
C SER A 150 15.02 -12.01 -9.09
N SER A 151 14.05 -11.28 -8.56
CA SER A 151 13.12 -10.41 -9.32
C SER A 151 13.45 -8.92 -9.16
N GLN A 152 14.72 -8.57 -8.99
CA GLN A 152 15.17 -7.17 -8.96
C GLN A 152 15.18 -6.57 -10.38
N LEU A 153 14.89 -5.28 -10.48
CA LEU A 153 15.10 -4.52 -11.72
C LEU A 153 16.60 -4.41 -12.02
N PRO A 154 16.98 -4.30 -13.32
CA PRO A 154 18.37 -4.02 -13.67
C PRO A 154 18.84 -2.68 -13.11
N ASN A 155 20.15 -2.56 -12.89
CA ASN A 155 20.78 -1.34 -12.41
C ASN A 155 22.03 -1.03 -13.27
N PRO A 156 22.02 0.03 -14.09
CA PRO A 156 20.93 0.97 -14.32
C PRO A 156 19.74 0.36 -15.09
N ILE A 157 18.60 1.06 -15.09
CA ILE A 157 17.46 0.71 -15.95
C ILE A 157 17.83 0.98 -17.42
N PRO A 158 17.75 -0.01 -18.33
CA PRO A 158 18.04 0.18 -19.74
C PRO A 158 17.21 1.31 -20.36
N GLY A 159 17.85 2.20 -21.10
CA GLY A 159 17.17 3.31 -21.79
C GLY A 159 16.71 4.46 -20.88
N ALA A 160 16.98 4.41 -19.57
CA ALA A 160 16.61 5.46 -18.62
C ALA A 160 17.81 5.90 -17.76
N ASN A 161 17.83 7.17 -17.35
CA ASN A 161 18.79 7.66 -16.36
C ASN A 161 18.30 7.38 -14.93
N ILE A 162 18.00 6.12 -14.61
CA ILE A 162 17.48 5.67 -13.32
C ILE A 162 18.40 4.57 -12.77
N HIS A 163 18.87 4.76 -11.54
CA HIS A 163 19.76 3.84 -10.83
C HIS A 163 19.11 3.35 -9.54
N LYS A 164 19.46 2.12 -9.11
CA LYS A 164 19.07 1.60 -7.80
C LYS A 164 19.69 2.50 -6.71
N PRO A 165 18.92 2.98 -5.72
CA PRO A 165 19.48 3.70 -4.58
C PRO A 165 20.53 2.87 -3.84
N LEU A 166 21.60 3.50 -3.37
CA LEU A 166 22.70 2.82 -2.65
C LEU A 166 22.23 2.12 -1.36
N ASP A 167 21.21 2.68 -0.71
CA ASP A 167 20.68 2.18 0.57
C ASP A 167 19.66 1.02 0.42
N TRP A 168 19.47 0.48 -0.79
CA TRP A 168 18.48 -0.56 -1.13
C TRP A 168 19.09 -1.92 -1.42
#